data_AF-A0A0M5JHE4-F1
#
_entry.id   AF-A0A0M5JHE4-F1
#
_cell.length_a   1.000
_cell.length_b   1.000
_cell.length_c   1.000
_cell.angle_alpha   90.00
_cell.angle_beta   90.00
_cell.angle_gamma   90.00
#
_symmetry.space_group_name_H-M   'P 1'
#
loop_
_entity.id
_entity.type
_entity.pdbx_description
1 polymer ?
#
loop_
_entity_poly.entity_id
_entity_poly.type
_entity_poly.pdbx_seq_one_letter_code
_entity_poly.pdbx_strand_id
1 'polypeptide(L)' 'MSSQAQQELYLVKQELQTIINELEQIAAEIGHEFEGIGSEQCASAIKRAADQYRYVKRKLSSVDVANIKE' A
#
# COMPACT_ATOMS: atom_id res chain seq x y z
N MET A 1 -20.23 -17.71 6.00
CA MET A 1 -18.83 -17.27 6.23
C MET A 1 -18.36 -16.19 5.22
N SER A 2 -19.10 -15.91 4.14
CA SER A 2 -18.71 -14.91 3.12
C SER A 2 -18.72 -13.44 3.60
N SER A 3 -19.65 -13.02 4.47
CA SER A 3 -19.76 -11.61 4.89
C SER A 3 -18.60 -11.16 5.77
N GLN A 4 -18.16 -11.99 6.72
CA GLN A 4 -17.02 -11.68 7.58
C GLN A 4 -15.72 -11.61 6.77
N ALA A 5 -15.46 -12.58 5.89
CA ALA A 5 -14.29 -12.57 5.03
C ALA A 5 -14.26 -11.36 4.07
N GLN A 6 -15.43 -10.94 3.56
CA GLN A 6 -15.55 -9.72 2.76
C GLN A 6 -15.22 -8.45 3.58
N GLN A 7 -15.70 -8.40 4.83
CA GLN A 7 -15.42 -7.30 5.74
C GLN A 7 -13.93 -7.23 6.10
N GLU A 8 -13.31 -8.36 6.43
CA GLU A 8 -11.87 -8.43 6.71
C GLU A 8 -11.04 -8.00 5.49
N LEU A 9 -11.37 -8.50 4.29
CA LEU A 9 -10.72 -8.08 3.05
C LEU A 9 -10.88 -6.57 2.80
N TYR A 10 -12.06 -6.01 3.11
CA TYR A 10 -12.29 -4.57 3.00
C TYR A 10 -11.36 -3.79 3.94
N LEU A 11 -11.26 -4.20 5.21
CA LEU A 11 -10.40 -3.55 6.20
C LEU A 11 -8.93 -3.61 5.80
N VAL A 12 -8.44 -4.77 5.36
CA VAL A 12 -7.05 -4.93 4.87
C VAL A 12 -6.77 -4.00 3.68
N LYS A 13 -7.69 -3.88 2.73
CA LYS A 13 -7.55 -2.95 1.60
C LYS A 13 -7.52 -1.48 2.04
N GLN A 14 -8.21 -1.15 3.12
CA GLN A 14 -8.23 0.20 3.68
C GLN A 14 -6.90 0.50 4.39
N GLU A 15 -6.43 -0.39 5.24
CA GLU A 15 -5.15 -0.29 5.94
C GLU A 15 -3.98 -0.19 4.96
N LEU A 16 -3.99 -1.00 3.89
CA LEU A 16 -3.01 -0.88 2.81
C LEU A 16 -3.03 0.50 2.15
N GLN A 17 -4.20 1.13 1.99
CA GLN A 17 -4.26 2.48 1.44
C GLN A 17 -3.63 3.51 2.39
N THR A 18 -3.86 3.38 3.69
CA THR A 18 -3.25 4.24 4.70
C THR A 18 -1.72 4.12 4.65
N ILE A 19 -1.19 2.90 4.64
CA ILE A 19 0.26 2.66 4.56
C ILE A 19 0.85 3.23 3.26
N ILE A 20 0.17 3.05 2.12
CA ILE A 20 0.62 3.63 0.84
C ILE A 20 0.72 5.15 0.96
N ASN A 21 -0.31 5.81 1.51
CA ASN A 21 -0.32 7.27 1.66
C ASN A 21 0.80 7.76 2.58
N GLU A 22 1.03 7.07 3.71
CA GLU A 22 2.11 7.41 4.65
C GLU A 22 3.49 7.28 3.99
N LEU A 23 3.74 6.20 3.24
CA LEU A 23 5.00 6.02 2.52
C LEU A 23 5.23 7.13 1.49
N GLU A 24 4.18 7.53 0.78
CA GLU A 24 4.28 8.62 -0.20
C GLU A 24 4.55 9.97 0.45
N GLN A 25 3.91 10.24 1.59
CA GLN A 25 4.17 11.44 2.38
C GLN A 25 5.63 11.46 2.87
N ILE A 26 6.12 10.37 3.46
CA ILE A 26 7.51 10.27 3.93
C ILE A 26 8.49 10.46 2.75
N ALA A 27 8.21 9.86 1.58
CA ALA A 27 9.07 10.04 0.41
C ALA A 27 9.07 11.48 -0.11
N ALA A 28 7.94 12.19 -0.02
CA ALA A 28 7.83 13.60 -0.39
C ALA A 28 8.59 14.50 0.60
N GLU A 29 8.42 14.27 1.90
CA GLU A 29 9.12 14.98 2.97
C GLU A 29 10.64 14.78 2.84
N ILE A 30 11.12 13.55 2.62
CA ILE A 30 12.55 13.28 2.39
C ILE A 30 13.06 13.98 1.13
N GLY A 31 12.28 14.01 0.06
CA GLY A 31 12.68 14.67 -1.19
C GLY A 31 12.75 16.20 -1.08
N HIS A 32 12.04 16.80 -0.13
CA HIS A 32 11.93 18.25 0.02
C HIS A 32 12.73 18.81 1.20
N GLU A 33 12.72 18.14 2.35
CA GLU A 33 13.32 18.63 3.59
C GLU A 33 14.77 18.15 3.80
N PHE A 34 15.16 17.03 3.20
CA PHE A 34 16.54 16.54 3.26
C PHE A 34 17.33 16.97 2.01
N GLU A 35 17.98 18.13 2.08
CA GLU A 35 19.03 18.49 1.13
C GLU A 35 20.32 17.73 1.44
N GLY A 36 20.72 16.83 0.54
CA GLY A 36 21.95 16.06 0.69
C GLY A 36 22.10 14.94 -0.34
N ILE A 37 23.30 14.35 -0.43
CA ILE A 37 23.56 13.20 -1.30
C ILE A 37 22.78 12.00 -0.77
N GLY A 38 21.86 11.47 -1.58
CA GLY A 38 21.12 10.25 -1.30
C GLY A 38 19.66 10.44 -0.87
N SER A 39 19.16 11.68 -0.70
CA SER A 39 17.74 11.93 -0.43
C SER A 39 16.85 11.45 -1.59
N GLU A 40 17.26 11.69 -2.83
CA GLU A 40 16.59 11.15 -4.03
C GLU A 40 16.54 9.63 -4.03
N GLN A 41 17.64 8.96 -3.65
CA GLN A 41 17.73 7.52 -3.63
C GLN A 41 16.85 6.92 -2.53
N CYS A 42 16.83 7.55 -1.35
CA CYS A 42 15.97 7.17 -0.23
C CYS A 42 14.48 7.34 -0.59
N ALA A 43 14.10 8.52 -1.09
CA ALA A 43 12.74 8.78 -1.56
C ALA A 43 12.31 7.81 -2.66
N SER A 44 13.22 7.47 -3.60
CA SER A 44 12.96 6.47 -4.64
C SER A 44 12.74 5.08 -4.05
N ALA A 45 13.54 4.65 -3.06
CA ALA A 45 13.37 3.37 -2.39
C ALA A 45 12.01 3.26 -1.68
N ILE A 46 11.58 4.33 -1.01
CA ILE A 46 10.28 4.38 -0.34
C ILE A 46 9.13 4.34 -1.35
N LYS A 47 9.24 5.08 -2.46
CA LYS A 47 8.26 5.02 -3.56
C LYS A 47 8.12 3.61 -4.13
N ARG A 48 9.23 2.88 -4.30
CA ARG A 48 9.19 1.48 -4.74
C ARG A 48 8.44 0.58 -3.76
N ALA A 49 8.61 0.79 -2.45
CA ALA A 49 7.84 0.06 -1.44
C ALA A 49 6.33 0.39 -1.55
N ALA A 50 5.97 1.67 -1.68
CA ALA A 50 4.57 2.08 -1.90
C ALA A 50 3.96 1.42 -3.15
N ASP A 51 4.73 1.31 -4.25
CA ASP A 51 4.28 0.64 -5.47
C ASP A 51 4.04 -0.87 -5.30
N GLN A 52 4.85 -1.55 -4.46
CA GLN A 52 4.60 -2.94 -4.11
C GLN A 52 3.30 -3.10 -3.32
N TYR A 53 3.03 -2.22 -2.34
CA TYR A 53 1.76 -2.25 -1.62
C TYR A 53 0.57 -1.95 -2.52
N ARG A 54 0.70 -1.02 -3.48
CA ARG A 54 -0.32 -0.79 -4.51
C ARG A 54 -0.57 -2.02 -5.37
N TYR A 55 0.48 -2.75 -5.73
CA TYR A 55 0.34 -3.98 -6.49
C TYR A 55 -0.44 -5.03 -5.68
N VAL A 56 -0.09 -5.23 -4.41
CA VAL A 56 -0.79 -6.15 -3.50
C VAL A 56 -2.27 -5.75 -3.36
N LYS A 57 -2.56 -4.47 -3.08
CA LYS A 57 -3.93 -3.96 -2.99
C LYS A 57 -4.74 -4.22 -4.26
N ARG A 58 -4.14 -4.03 -5.43
CA ARG A 58 -4.77 -4.34 -6.73
C ARG A 58 -5.09 -5.83 -6.86
N LYS A 59 -4.17 -6.72 -6.46
CA LYS A 59 -4.42 -8.17 -6.45
C LYS A 59 -5.54 -8.56 -5.48
N LEU A 60 -5.55 -7.99 -4.28
CA LEU A 60 -6.63 -8.21 -3.31
C LEU A 60 -7.99 -7.70 -3.81
N SER A 61 -8.01 -6.65 -4.62
CA SER A 61 -9.24 -6.15 -5.23
C SER A 61 -9.79 -7.06 -6.32
N SER A 62 -8.95 -7.95 -6.88
CA SER A 62 -9.38 -8.98 -7.84
C SER A 62 -9.83 -10.28 -7.18
N VAL A 63 -9.71 -10.41 -5.85
CA VAL A 63 -10.16 -11.60 -5.13
C VAL A 63 -11.68 -11.57 -5.00
N ASP A 64 -12.34 -12.55 -5.60
CA ASP A 64 -13.77 -12.78 -5.43
C ASP A 64 -14.02 -13.70 -4.23
N VAL A 65 -14.29 -13.08 -3.09
CA VAL A 65 -14.57 -13.78 -1.82
C VAL A 65 -15.89 -14.55 -1.85
N ALA A 66 -16.80 -14.23 -2.78
CA ALA A 66 -18.08 -14.92 -2.90
C ALA A 66 -17.95 -16.32 -3.53
N ASN A 67 -16.85 -16.58 -4.25
CA ASN A 67 -16.62 -17.82 -4.97
C ASN A 67 -15.61 -18.77 -4.30
N ILE A 68 -15.17 -18.45 -3.08
CA ILE A 68 -14.32 -19.34 -2.28
C ILE A 68 -15.20 -20.48 -1.75
N LYS A 69 -15.07 -21.68 -2.34
CA LYS A 69 -15.64 -22.92 -1.81
C LYS A 69 -14.70 -23.45 -0.73
N GLU A 70 -15.25 -23.75 0.44
CA GLU A 70 -14.57 -24.48 1.52
C GLU A 70 -14.23 -25.93 1.11
#